data_AF-A0A2H1KHX2-F1
#
_entry.id   AF-A0A2H1KHX2-F1
#
_cell.length_a   1.000
_cell.length_b   1.000
_cell.length_c   1.000
_cell.angle_alpha   90.00
_cell.angle_beta   90.00
_cell.angle_gamma   90.00
#
_symmetry.space_group_name_H-M   'P 1'
#
loop_
_entity.id
_entity.type
_entity.pdbx_description
1 polymer ?
#
loop_
_entity_poly.entity_id
_entity_poly.type
_entity_poly.pdbx_seq_one_letter_code
_entity_poly.pdbx_strand_id
1 'polypeptide(L)'
;MKPLHQERAATSTRQSDSTSGSGAPGATPPTKAAPADIGFVGLLRWAWRQLTTMRAALILLLMLALAIIPASLLPQRIQDPARVASFIEDNGQWGEVLDTFQLFDVHSSVWFASIYILLMVSLVGCILPRTRQHLRAMRQEPPKAPRRLTRMPGYASFGPPLGTSSKELLDAAERLLKKRGYRTVRHPDHIAAERVYLRETGNLVNRPGSVRGLQVPCRRSPARSGGDGRCPRARRVGSCRSRRGDVGG
;
A
#
# COMPACT_ATOMS: atom_id res chain seq x y z
N MET A 1 49.60 -0.37 -21.60
CA MET A 1 50.02 1.02 -21.28
C MET A 1 48.92 1.74 -20.49
N LYS A 2 49.29 2.77 -19.72
CA LYS A 2 48.49 3.91 -19.20
C LYS A 2 49.13 5.20 -19.78
N PRO A 3 48.61 6.45 -19.65
CA PRO A 3 47.51 6.99 -18.85
C PRO A 3 46.21 7.12 -19.71
N LEU A 4 45.16 7.95 -19.51
CA LEU A 4 44.78 9.10 -18.64
C LEU A 4 43.47 8.76 -17.86
N HIS A 5 42.94 9.49 -16.86
CA HIS A 5 42.93 10.89 -16.39
C HIS A 5 41.91 11.88 -17.01
N GLN A 6 41.06 12.44 -16.13
CA GLN A 6 40.23 13.67 -16.30
C GLN A 6 39.12 13.64 -17.40
N GLU A 7 38.04 14.42 -17.37
CA GLU A 7 37.54 15.47 -16.45
C GLU A 7 36.00 15.63 -16.57
N ARG A 8 35.41 16.49 -15.71
CA ARG A 8 34.10 17.19 -15.83
C ARG A 8 32.82 16.46 -15.42
N ALA A 9 32.41 16.74 -14.18
CA ALA A 9 31.00 17.01 -13.89
C ALA A 9 30.60 18.38 -14.50
N ALA A 10 29.37 18.50 -15.01
CA ALA A 10 28.69 19.78 -15.19
C ALA A 10 27.17 19.58 -15.30
N THR A 11 26.42 20.25 -14.42
CA THR A 11 24.99 20.50 -14.62
C THR A 11 24.80 21.40 -15.83
N SER A 12 23.88 21.07 -16.74
CA SER A 12 23.35 22.06 -17.69
C SER A 12 21.89 21.79 -18.06
N THR A 13 21.00 22.60 -17.50
CA THR A 13 19.59 22.64 -17.84
C THR A 13 19.41 23.22 -19.24
N ARG A 14 18.81 22.47 -20.17
CA ARG A 14 18.31 23.04 -21.44
C ARG A 14 17.13 22.26 -22.03
N GLN A 15 16.01 22.29 -21.32
CA GLN A 15 14.71 22.01 -21.93
C GLN A 15 14.16 23.34 -22.45
N SER A 16 14.48 23.66 -23.71
CA SER A 16 14.06 24.91 -24.36
C SER A 16 12.60 24.85 -24.81
N ASP A 17 11.87 25.96 -24.65
CA ASP A 17 10.50 26.13 -25.13
C ASP A 17 10.40 26.22 -26.66
N SER A 18 9.30 25.70 -27.22
CA SER A 18 8.80 26.08 -28.55
C SER A 18 7.32 25.71 -28.79
N THR A 19 6.43 26.08 -27.87
CA THR A 19 4.98 26.08 -28.16
C THR A 19 4.61 27.42 -28.80
N SER A 20 4.36 27.43 -30.11
CA SER A 20 3.99 28.64 -30.85
C SER A 20 2.72 29.29 -30.30
N GLY A 21 2.78 30.61 -30.09
CA GLY A 21 1.62 31.37 -29.62
C GLY A 21 0.57 31.59 -30.72
N SER A 22 -0.69 31.64 -30.31
CA SER A 22 -1.77 32.31 -31.02
C SER A 22 -2.45 33.26 -30.03
N GLY A 23 -2.68 34.52 -30.44
CA GLY A 23 -2.97 35.61 -29.52
C GLY A 23 -4.44 35.76 -29.16
N ALA A 24 -4.71 36.10 -27.89
CA ALA A 24 -5.96 36.71 -27.44
C ALA A 24 -5.62 37.82 -26.44
N PRO A 25 -6.13 39.05 -26.61
CA PRO A 25 -5.86 40.15 -25.69
C PRO A 25 -6.74 40.07 -24.43
N GLY A 26 -6.21 40.51 -23.28
CA GLY A 26 -7.00 40.70 -22.06
C GLY A 26 -6.94 39.58 -21.02
N ALA A 27 -5.73 39.19 -20.61
CA ALA A 27 -5.51 38.40 -19.39
C ALA A 27 -4.64 39.20 -18.41
N THR A 28 -5.26 39.73 -17.34
CA THR A 28 -4.56 40.40 -16.23
C THR A 28 -3.51 39.45 -15.63
N PRO A 29 -2.28 39.90 -15.32
CA PRO A 29 -1.29 39.03 -14.69
C PRO A 29 -1.84 38.47 -13.37
N PRO A 30 -1.57 37.18 -13.04
CA PRO A 30 -2.11 36.58 -11.83
C PRO A 30 -1.53 37.29 -10.61
N THR A 31 -2.39 38.06 -9.92
CA THR A 31 -2.07 38.69 -8.63
C THR A 31 -1.48 37.64 -7.71
N LYS A 32 -0.25 37.86 -7.23
CA LYS A 32 0.43 36.96 -6.30
C LYS A 32 -0.53 36.67 -5.15
N ALA A 33 -0.93 35.41 -4.99
CA ALA A 33 -1.89 35.02 -3.97
C ALA A 33 -1.36 35.47 -2.60
N ALA A 34 -2.11 36.35 -1.93
CA ALA A 34 -1.80 36.75 -0.57
C ALA A 34 -1.69 35.50 0.33
N PRO A 35 -0.82 35.51 1.35
CA PRO A 35 -0.71 34.39 2.28
C PRO A 35 -2.10 34.09 2.84
N ALA A 36 -2.63 32.90 2.52
CA ALA A 36 -3.98 32.54 2.90
C ALA A 36 -4.08 32.52 4.42
N ASP A 37 -4.94 33.36 4.98
CA ASP A 37 -5.01 33.58 6.42
C ASP A 37 -5.64 32.35 7.12
N ILE A 38 -4.77 31.41 7.49
CA ILE A 38 -5.13 30.11 8.07
C ILE A 38 -5.49 30.25 9.55
N GLY A 39 -6.54 31.02 9.83
CA GLY A 39 -7.15 31.15 11.15
C GLY A 39 -7.36 29.80 11.83
N PHE A 40 -7.35 29.78 13.17
CA PHE A 40 -7.13 28.61 14.04
C PHE A 40 -7.64 27.23 13.55
N VAL A 41 -8.89 27.12 13.08
CA VAL A 41 -9.48 25.88 12.56
C VAL A 41 -8.76 25.36 11.29
N GLY A 42 -8.28 26.27 10.44
CA GLY A 42 -7.42 26.00 9.30
C GLY A 42 -6.07 25.40 9.70
N LEU A 43 -5.39 26.03 10.67
CA LEU A 43 -4.13 25.54 11.25
C LEU A 43 -4.31 24.15 11.88
N LEU A 44 -5.33 23.95 12.72
CA LEU A 44 -5.61 22.67 13.37
C LEU A 44 -5.91 21.56 12.35
N ARG A 45 -6.68 21.86 11.29
CA ARG A 45 -6.99 20.94 10.18
C ARG A 45 -5.80 20.71 9.22
N TRP A 46 -4.79 21.57 9.24
CA TRP A 46 -3.50 21.35 8.58
C TRP A 46 -2.61 20.44 9.44
N ALA A 47 -2.42 20.78 10.72
CA ALA A 47 -1.61 20.02 11.67
C ALA A 47 -2.10 18.57 11.81
N TRP A 48 -3.41 18.36 11.93
CA TRP A 48 -4.03 17.02 11.91
C TRP A 48 -3.64 16.23 10.66
N ARG A 49 -3.70 16.84 9.47
CA ARG A 49 -3.32 16.16 8.23
C ARG A 49 -1.84 15.80 8.18
N GLN A 50 -0.94 16.64 8.71
CA GLN A 50 0.48 16.31 8.84
C GLN A 50 0.71 15.12 9.81
N LEU A 51 0.07 15.12 10.98
CA LEU A 51 0.14 14.04 11.98
C LEU A 51 -0.32 12.68 11.43
N THR A 52 -1.30 12.67 10.52
CA THR A 52 -1.79 11.44 9.86
C THR A 52 -0.92 10.95 8.69
N THR A 53 0.21 11.59 8.39
CA THR A 53 1.12 11.08 7.35
C THR A 53 2.00 9.94 7.87
N MET A 54 2.26 8.95 7.00
CA MET A 54 3.20 7.86 7.32
C MET A 54 4.61 8.36 7.69
N ARG A 55 5.01 9.54 7.19
CA ARG A 55 6.28 10.19 7.54
C ARG A 55 6.30 10.66 9.00
N ALA A 56 5.23 11.29 9.47
CA ALA A 56 5.12 11.73 10.86
C ALA A 56 5.21 10.55 11.85
N ALA A 57 4.56 9.42 11.54
CA ALA A 57 4.65 8.21 12.37
C ALA A 57 6.10 7.68 12.51
N LEU A 58 6.88 7.67 11.41
CA LEU A 58 8.28 7.25 11.45
C LEU A 58 9.17 8.23 12.24
N ILE A 59 8.91 9.54 12.16
CA ILE A 59 9.63 10.55 12.94
C ILE A 59 9.30 10.44 14.44
N LEU A 60 8.03 10.23 14.79
CA LEU A 60 7.61 10.03 16.18
C LEU A 60 8.22 8.74 16.79
N LEU A 61 8.28 7.66 16.01
CA LEU A 61 8.99 6.42 16.41
C LEU A 61 10.49 6.66 16.63
N LEU A 62 11.14 7.46 15.77
CA LEU A 62 12.55 7.83 15.94
C LEU A 62 12.78 8.69 17.18
N MET A 63 11.92 9.70 17.44
CA MET A 63 12.03 10.52 18.64
C MET A 63 11.79 9.72 19.92
N LEU A 64 10.85 8.77 19.91
CA LEU A 64 10.64 7.84 21.02
C LEU A 64 11.86 6.94 21.25
N ALA A 65 12.50 6.44 20.18
CA ALA A 65 13.74 5.66 20.29
C ALA A 65 14.90 6.48 20.89
N LEU A 66 15.04 7.76 20.51
CA LEU A 66 16.02 8.67 21.12
C LEU A 66 15.71 8.94 22.59
N ALA A 67 14.44 9.06 22.97
CA ALA A 67 14.01 9.28 24.36
C ALA A 67 14.32 8.12 25.31
N ILE A 68 14.42 6.89 24.79
CA ILE A 68 14.77 5.69 25.57
C ILE A 68 16.26 5.67 25.94
N ILE A 69 17.13 6.33 25.18
CA ILE A 69 18.59 6.35 25.43
C ILE A 69 18.94 6.91 26.81
N PRO A 70 18.54 8.15 27.21
CA PRO A 70 18.85 8.68 28.54
C PRO A 70 18.17 7.88 29.66
N ALA A 71 16.96 7.34 29.43
CA ALA A 71 16.24 6.51 30.40
C ALA A 71 16.97 5.20 30.74
N SER A 72 17.87 4.74 29.86
CA SER A 72 18.74 3.57 30.08
C SER A 72 20.13 3.90 30.66
N LEU A 73 20.47 5.18 30.80
CA LEU A 73 21.79 5.64 31.22
C LEU A 73 21.78 6.32 32.59
N LEU A 74 20.68 6.99 32.95
CA LEU A 74 20.54 7.74 34.20
C LEU A 74 19.79 6.93 35.27
N PRO A 75 20.15 7.04 36.56
CA PRO A 75 19.43 6.38 37.64
C PRO A 75 17.96 6.87 37.67
N GLN A 76 17.01 5.94 37.64
CA GLN A 76 15.59 6.27 37.68
C GLN A 76 15.11 6.39 39.14
N ARG A 77 14.45 7.51 39.48
CA ARG A 77 13.95 7.80 40.84
C ARG A 77 12.96 6.75 41.35
N ILE A 78 12.25 6.10 40.43
CA ILE A 78 11.29 5.01 40.69
C ILE A 78 11.95 3.67 41.09
N GLN A 79 13.28 3.53 40.91
CA GLN A 79 14.04 2.35 41.35
C GLN A 79 14.86 2.64 42.62
N ASP A 80 15.52 3.80 42.69
CA ASP A 80 16.37 4.19 43.82
C ASP A 80 16.40 5.73 43.95
N PRO A 81 15.54 6.33 44.79
CA PRO A 81 15.50 7.78 44.97
C PRO A 81 16.74 8.31 45.72
N ALA A 82 17.41 7.48 46.53
CA ALA A 82 18.59 7.88 47.27
C ALA A 82 19.80 8.03 46.34
N ARG A 83 19.99 7.10 45.40
CA ARG A 83 21.01 7.23 44.33
C ARG A 83 20.77 8.44 43.43
N VAL A 84 19.53 8.85 43.19
CA VAL A 84 19.25 10.09 42.44
C VAL A 84 19.62 11.33 43.26
N ALA A 85 19.30 11.36 44.56
CA ALA A 85 19.69 12.46 45.44
C ALA A 85 21.22 12.62 45.50
N SER A 86 21.96 11.53 45.77
CA SER A 86 23.44 11.59 45.80
C SER A 86 24.02 11.98 44.44
N PHE A 87 23.47 11.50 43.32
CA PHE A 87 23.93 11.89 41.98
C PHE A 87 23.73 13.39 41.70
N ILE A 88 22.66 14.01 42.23
CA ILE A 88 22.43 15.45 42.13
C ILE A 88 23.41 16.22 43.03
N GLU A 89 23.69 15.74 44.23
CA GLU A 89 24.69 16.31 45.14
C GLU A 89 26.12 16.24 44.53
N ASP A 90 26.49 15.09 43.96
CA ASP A 90 27.80 14.84 43.31
C ASP A 90 28.04 15.70 42.06
N ASN A 91 26.98 16.03 41.29
CA ASN A 91 27.07 16.72 40.00
C ASN A 91 26.53 18.17 40.01
N GLY A 92 25.95 18.61 41.12
CA GLY A 92 25.42 19.96 41.36
C GLY A 92 24.56 20.49 40.20
N GLN A 93 25.03 21.57 39.57
CA GLN A 93 24.34 22.28 38.49
C GLN A 93 23.92 21.37 37.32
N TRP A 94 24.70 20.35 36.99
CA TRP A 94 24.32 19.39 35.93
C TRP A 94 23.19 18.46 36.39
N GLY A 95 23.18 18.05 37.66
CA GLY A 95 22.09 17.27 38.25
C GLY A 95 20.77 18.04 38.25
N GLU A 96 20.79 19.30 38.65
CA GLU A 96 19.60 20.16 38.72
C GLU A 96 19.01 20.47 37.33
N VAL A 97 19.86 20.66 36.31
CA VAL A 97 19.43 20.77 34.90
C VAL A 97 18.81 19.46 34.40
N LEU A 98 19.38 18.30 34.73
CA LEU A 98 18.83 16.99 34.36
C LEU A 98 17.46 16.73 35.02
N ASP A 99 17.27 17.14 36.28
CA ASP A 99 15.99 17.03 36.98
C ASP A 99 14.94 18.00 36.41
N THR A 100 15.36 19.21 36.00
CA THR A 100 14.50 20.19 35.31
C THR A 100 13.95 19.64 33.97
N PHE A 101 14.76 18.86 33.23
CA PHE A 101 14.30 18.13 32.04
C PHE A 101 13.58 16.79 32.35
N GLN A 102 13.35 16.49 33.64
CA GLN A 102 12.74 15.25 34.14
C GLN A 102 13.46 13.97 33.69
N LEU A 103 14.78 14.01 33.52
CA LEU A 103 15.56 12.89 32.97
C LEU A 103 15.81 11.74 33.96
N PHE A 104 15.59 11.96 35.26
CA PHE A 104 15.54 10.91 36.28
C PHE A 104 14.15 10.24 36.41
N ASP A 105 13.12 10.81 35.77
CA ASP A 105 11.71 10.42 35.84
C ASP A 105 11.06 10.32 34.44
N VAL A 106 11.83 9.89 33.43
CA VAL A 106 11.45 9.97 31.99
C VAL A 106 10.05 9.43 31.71
N HIS A 107 9.69 8.29 32.30
CA HIS A 107 8.40 7.63 32.12
C HIS A 107 7.19 8.45 32.64
N SER A 108 7.42 9.29 33.64
CA SER A 108 6.43 10.21 34.23
C SER A 108 6.49 11.62 33.63
N SER A 109 7.47 11.89 32.77
CA SER A 109 7.72 13.24 32.25
C SER A 109 6.65 13.72 31.26
N VAL A 110 6.33 15.01 31.32
CA VAL A 110 5.28 15.61 30.49
C VAL A 110 5.66 15.54 29.00
N TRP A 111 6.94 15.67 28.68
CA TRP A 111 7.43 15.63 27.29
C TRP A 111 7.39 14.21 26.69
N PHE A 112 7.75 13.18 27.46
CA PHE A 112 7.64 11.78 27.01
C PHE A 112 6.17 11.36 26.83
N ALA A 113 5.32 11.68 27.80
CA ALA A 113 3.87 11.46 27.70
C ALA A 113 3.27 12.16 26.47
N SER A 114 3.72 13.37 26.14
CA SER A 114 3.31 14.07 24.93
C SER A 114 3.69 13.31 23.65
N ILE A 115 4.93 12.84 23.53
CA ILE A 115 5.38 12.04 22.37
C ILE A 115 4.54 10.76 22.23
N TYR A 116 4.29 10.05 23.33
CA TYR A 116 3.46 8.84 23.35
C TYR A 116 2.03 9.11 22.87
N ILE A 117 1.39 10.18 23.36
CA ILE A 117 0.03 10.56 22.97
C ILE A 117 -0.02 10.98 21.48
N LEU A 118 0.95 11.78 21.01
CA LEU A 118 1.04 12.13 19.58
C LEU A 118 1.22 10.89 18.69
N LEU A 119 2.04 9.93 19.12
CA LEU A 119 2.25 8.66 18.40
C LEU A 119 0.96 7.83 18.35
N MET A 120 0.22 7.72 19.46
CA MET A 120 -1.05 6.99 19.50
C MET A 120 -2.13 7.65 18.62
N VAL A 121 -2.24 8.99 18.67
CA VAL A 121 -3.13 9.76 17.79
C VAL A 121 -2.73 9.60 16.31
N SER A 122 -1.43 9.62 16.00
CA SER A 122 -0.93 9.36 14.64
C SER A 122 -1.28 7.95 14.16
N LEU A 123 -1.12 6.93 15.01
CA LEU A 123 -1.45 5.53 14.70
C LEU A 123 -2.95 5.36 14.40
N VAL A 124 -3.83 5.90 15.26
CA VAL A 124 -5.29 5.90 15.06
C VAL A 124 -5.66 6.66 13.78
N GLY A 125 -5.03 7.81 13.55
CA GLY A 125 -5.20 8.63 12.35
C GLY A 125 -4.71 7.96 11.05
N CYS A 126 -3.70 7.10 11.13
CA CYS A 126 -3.22 6.29 10.00
C CYS A 126 -4.14 5.09 9.70
N ILE A 127 -4.61 4.38 10.74
CA ILE A 127 -5.33 3.12 10.56
C ILE A 127 -6.78 3.31 10.12
N LEU A 128 -7.49 4.35 10.60
CA LEU A 128 -8.86 4.64 10.20
C LEU A 128 -9.07 4.82 8.68
N PRO A 129 -8.35 5.73 7.98
CA PRO A 129 -8.55 5.93 6.54
C PRO A 129 -8.10 4.71 5.72
N ARG A 130 -6.99 4.05 6.11
CA ARG A 130 -6.50 2.85 5.44
C ARG A 130 -7.50 1.69 5.53
N THR A 131 -8.03 1.43 6.72
CA THR A 131 -9.05 0.41 6.96
C THR A 131 -10.36 0.76 6.26
N ARG A 132 -10.79 2.04 6.26
CA ARG A 132 -11.96 2.50 5.48
C ARG A 132 -11.79 2.26 3.98
N GLN A 133 -10.60 2.53 3.41
CA GLN A 133 -10.32 2.28 1.99
C GLN A 133 -10.35 0.78 1.67
N HIS A 134 -9.76 -0.07 2.53
CA HIS A 134 -9.76 -1.52 2.34
C HIS A 134 -11.16 -2.14 2.49
N LEU A 135 -11.93 -1.72 3.51
CA LEU A 135 -13.35 -2.09 3.68
C LEU A 135 -14.20 -1.62 2.50
N ARG A 136 -13.95 -0.42 1.95
CA ARG A 136 -14.63 0.06 0.75
C ARG A 136 -14.27 -0.83 -0.46
N ALA A 137 -12.99 -1.15 -0.67
CA ALA A 137 -12.53 -2.02 -1.74
C ALA A 137 -13.21 -3.40 -1.69
N MET A 138 -13.22 -4.07 -0.53
CA MET A 138 -13.90 -5.37 -0.36
C MET A 138 -15.42 -5.31 -0.54
N ARG A 139 -16.04 -4.12 -0.39
CA ARG A 139 -17.49 -3.92 -0.60
C ARG A 139 -17.86 -3.52 -2.03
N GLN A 140 -16.93 -2.97 -2.83
CA GLN A 140 -17.22 -2.57 -4.21
C GLN A 140 -17.70 -3.77 -5.03
N GLU A 141 -18.48 -3.50 -6.07
CA GLU A 141 -18.97 -4.53 -6.98
C GLU A 141 -17.85 -4.97 -7.96
N PRO A 142 -17.93 -6.21 -8.50
CA PRO A 142 -17.06 -6.67 -9.55
C PRO A 142 -16.94 -5.63 -10.69
N PRO A 143 -15.72 -5.26 -11.12
CA PRO A 143 -15.55 -4.27 -12.18
C PRO A 143 -16.15 -4.76 -13.50
N LYS A 144 -16.74 -3.84 -14.27
CA LYS A 144 -17.34 -4.13 -15.59
C LYS A 144 -16.34 -4.80 -16.52
N ALA A 145 -16.82 -5.74 -17.34
CA ALA A 145 -15.94 -6.49 -18.24
C ALA A 145 -15.22 -5.56 -19.25
N PRO A 146 -13.92 -5.75 -19.51
CA PRO A 146 -13.18 -4.90 -20.42
C PRO A 146 -13.69 -5.08 -21.87
N ARG A 147 -13.90 -3.97 -22.59
CA ARG A 147 -14.58 -3.94 -23.90
C ARG A 147 -13.92 -4.79 -25.01
N ARG A 148 -12.69 -5.30 -24.79
CA ARG A 148 -11.84 -6.15 -25.65
C ARG A 148 -11.27 -7.31 -24.81
N LEU A 149 -12.03 -8.40 -24.66
CA LEU A 149 -11.62 -9.56 -23.87
C LEU A 149 -10.41 -10.31 -24.46
N THR A 150 -10.19 -10.22 -25.78
CA THR A 150 -9.08 -10.86 -26.51
C THR A 150 -7.69 -10.38 -26.11
N ARG A 151 -7.56 -9.30 -25.34
CA ARG A 151 -6.29 -8.84 -24.75
C ARG A 151 -6.01 -9.40 -23.35
N MET A 152 -6.93 -10.17 -22.77
CA MET A 152 -6.79 -10.67 -21.39
C MET A 152 -6.09 -12.03 -21.35
N PRO A 153 -5.03 -12.22 -20.53
CA PRO A 153 -4.45 -13.55 -20.32
C PRO A 153 -5.50 -14.47 -19.67
N GLY A 154 -5.68 -15.67 -20.24
CA GLY A 154 -6.73 -16.60 -19.82
C GLY A 154 -8.09 -16.42 -20.51
N TYR A 155 -8.19 -15.59 -21.56
CA TYR A 155 -9.35 -15.59 -22.45
C TYR A 155 -9.57 -16.98 -23.09
N ALA A 156 -10.81 -17.48 -23.04
CA ALA A 156 -11.25 -18.68 -23.73
C ALA A 156 -12.66 -18.44 -24.31
N SER A 157 -12.87 -18.84 -25.56
CA SER A 157 -14.14 -18.74 -26.26
C SER A 157 -14.75 -20.12 -26.49
N PHE A 158 -16.03 -20.26 -26.16
CA PHE A 158 -16.82 -21.46 -26.43
C PHE A 158 -18.02 -21.05 -27.29
N GLY A 159 -18.37 -21.88 -28.28
CA GLY A 159 -19.57 -21.65 -29.08
C GLY A 159 -20.85 -21.86 -28.25
N PRO A 160 -21.95 -21.15 -28.54
CA PRO A 160 -23.22 -21.42 -27.89
C PRO A 160 -23.74 -22.83 -28.26
N PRO A 161 -24.37 -23.56 -27.33
CA PRO A 161 -25.08 -24.79 -27.67
C PRO A 161 -26.22 -24.50 -28.66
N LEU A 162 -26.41 -25.40 -29.62
CA LEU A 162 -27.40 -25.27 -30.69
C LEU A 162 -28.81 -24.98 -30.13
N GLY A 163 -29.50 -24.01 -30.73
CA GLY A 163 -30.87 -23.64 -30.38
C GLY A 163 -31.07 -22.81 -29.10
N THR A 164 -30.03 -22.51 -28.31
CA THR A 164 -30.16 -21.73 -27.07
C THR A 164 -30.14 -20.23 -27.33
N SER A 165 -31.08 -19.46 -26.77
CA SER A 165 -31.05 -17.99 -26.89
C SER A 165 -29.98 -17.34 -26.01
N SER A 166 -29.52 -16.15 -26.39
CA SER A 166 -28.53 -15.37 -25.62
C SER A 166 -28.99 -15.10 -24.18
N LYS A 167 -30.28 -14.86 -23.95
CA LYS A 167 -30.85 -14.61 -22.61
C LYS A 167 -30.77 -15.85 -21.72
N GLU A 168 -31.15 -17.02 -22.24
CA GLU A 168 -31.11 -18.29 -21.50
C GLU A 168 -29.66 -18.71 -21.18
N LEU A 169 -28.73 -18.45 -22.10
CA LEU A 169 -27.30 -18.70 -21.88
C LEU A 169 -26.74 -17.83 -20.73
N LEU A 170 -27.15 -16.56 -20.66
CA LEU A 170 -26.82 -15.68 -19.54
C LEU A 170 -27.48 -16.15 -18.23
N ASP A 171 -28.75 -16.55 -18.23
CA ASP A 171 -29.43 -17.10 -17.04
C ASP A 171 -28.76 -18.37 -16.51
N ALA A 172 -28.40 -19.30 -17.39
CA ALA A 172 -27.70 -20.52 -17.04
C ALA A 172 -26.30 -20.22 -16.46
N ALA A 173 -25.55 -19.30 -17.09
CA ALA A 173 -24.26 -18.85 -16.59
C ALA A 173 -24.36 -18.20 -15.21
N GLU A 174 -25.32 -17.29 -14.99
CA GLU A 174 -25.53 -16.61 -13.71
C GLU A 174 -25.85 -17.59 -12.59
N ARG A 175 -26.77 -18.54 -12.83
CA ARG A 175 -27.13 -19.60 -11.87
C ARG A 175 -25.93 -20.48 -11.52
N LEU A 176 -25.13 -20.87 -12.52
CA LEU A 176 -23.94 -21.70 -12.34
C LEU A 176 -22.81 -20.96 -11.58
N LEU A 177 -22.61 -19.68 -11.85
CA LEU A 177 -21.63 -18.83 -11.16
C LEU A 177 -22.06 -18.57 -9.69
N LYS A 178 -23.33 -18.25 -9.45
CA LYS A 178 -23.90 -18.15 -8.09
C LYS A 178 -23.75 -19.45 -7.31
N LYS A 179 -24.07 -20.61 -7.91
CA LYS A 179 -23.88 -21.94 -7.29
C LYS A 179 -22.42 -22.28 -6.97
N ARG A 180 -21.46 -21.65 -7.66
CA ARG A 180 -20.02 -21.79 -7.39
C ARG A 180 -19.46 -20.73 -6.41
N GLY A 181 -20.30 -19.88 -5.82
CA GLY A 181 -19.88 -18.85 -4.85
C GLY A 181 -19.25 -17.60 -5.46
N TYR A 182 -19.57 -17.28 -6.72
CA TYR A 182 -19.13 -16.03 -7.36
C TYR A 182 -20.16 -14.92 -7.10
N ARG A 183 -19.68 -13.73 -6.70
CA ARG A 183 -20.48 -12.51 -6.71
C ARG A 183 -20.65 -12.08 -8.16
N THR A 184 -21.89 -11.96 -8.59
CA THR A 184 -22.28 -11.75 -9.99
C THR A 184 -23.03 -10.45 -10.13
N VAL A 185 -22.71 -9.70 -11.19
CA VAL A 185 -23.43 -8.49 -11.62
C VAL A 185 -23.89 -8.73 -13.04
N ARG A 186 -25.20 -8.59 -13.27
CA ARG A 186 -25.82 -8.80 -14.57
C ARG A 186 -25.85 -7.49 -15.36
N HIS A 187 -25.36 -7.53 -16.59
CA HIS A 187 -25.52 -6.49 -17.59
C HIS A 187 -26.26 -7.08 -18.81
N PRO A 188 -26.88 -6.27 -19.69
CA PRO A 188 -27.67 -6.80 -20.81
C PRO A 188 -26.86 -7.69 -21.75
N ASP A 189 -25.58 -7.37 -21.98
CA ASP A 189 -24.71 -8.06 -22.95
C ASP A 189 -23.75 -9.08 -22.32
N HIS A 190 -23.57 -9.05 -20.99
CA HIS A 190 -22.57 -9.85 -20.28
C HIS A 190 -22.84 -9.97 -18.77
N ILE A 191 -22.19 -10.93 -18.12
CA ILE A 191 -22.17 -11.06 -16.66
C ILE A 191 -20.73 -10.82 -16.17
N ALA A 192 -20.56 -9.85 -15.27
CA ALA A 192 -19.33 -9.71 -14.50
C ALA A 192 -19.40 -10.64 -13.29
N ALA A 193 -18.36 -11.43 -13.05
CA ALA A 193 -18.34 -12.43 -11.98
C ALA A 193 -16.98 -12.51 -11.29
N GLU A 194 -16.96 -12.22 -9.99
CA GLU A 194 -15.75 -12.29 -9.17
C GLU A 194 -15.92 -13.37 -8.09
N ARG A 195 -14.91 -14.20 -7.88
CA ARG A 195 -14.92 -15.15 -6.76
C ARG A 195 -14.51 -14.41 -5.50
N VAL A 196 -15.44 -14.19 -4.58
CA VAL A 196 -15.20 -13.39 -3.37
C VAL A 196 -14.09 -14.03 -2.53
N TYR A 197 -12.96 -13.34 -2.39
CA TYR A 197 -11.74 -13.88 -1.76
C TYR A 197 -11.74 -13.80 -0.21
N LEU A 198 -12.91 -14.02 0.41
CA LEU A 198 -13.11 -14.07 1.87
C LEU A 198 -12.21 -15.09 2.60
N ARG A 199 -11.63 -16.07 1.88
CA ARG A 199 -10.72 -17.06 2.47
C ARG A 199 -9.39 -16.48 2.96
N GLU A 200 -8.91 -15.39 2.38
CA GLU A 200 -7.65 -14.77 2.83
C GLU A 200 -7.85 -13.91 4.10
N THR A 201 -8.99 -13.21 4.20
CA THR A 201 -9.40 -12.57 5.46
C THR A 201 -9.64 -13.59 6.56
N GLY A 202 -10.26 -14.74 6.23
CA GLY A 202 -10.51 -15.83 7.18
C GLY A 202 -9.23 -16.46 7.74
N ASN A 203 -8.13 -16.48 6.99
CA ASN A 203 -6.85 -17.03 7.47
C ASN A 203 -6.22 -16.18 8.59
N LEU A 204 -6.51 -14.87 8.64
CA LEU A 204 -6.08 -13.98 9.73
C LEU A 204 -6.91 -14.15 11.02
N VAL A 205 -8.05 -14.85 10.95
CA VAL A 205 -8.95 -15.09 12.08
C VAL A 205 -8.76 -16.51 12.66
N ASN A 206 -7.83 -17.31 12.12
CA ASN A 206 -7.54 -18.66 12.61
C ASN A 206 -6.53 -18.68 13.79
N ARG A 207 -6.92 -18.08 14.92
CA ARG A 207 -6.55 -18.69 16.22
C ARG A 207 -7.41 -19.95 16.42
N PRO A 208 -6.93 -20.95 17.19
CA PRO A 208 -7.28 -22.35 16.93
C PRO A 208 -8.75 -22.67 17.26
N GLY A 209 -9.60 -22.74 16.23
CA GLY A 209 -11.06 -22.75 16.40
C GLY A 209 -11.86 -23.41 15.26
N SER A 210 -11.33 -24.48 14.66
CA SER A 210 -12.08 -25.45 13.82
C SER A 210 -13.05 -24.89 12.75
N VAL A 211 -12.55 -24.63 11.54
CA VAL A 211 -13.40 -24.63 10.32
C VAL A 211 -12.80 -25.55 9.26
N ARG A 212 -13.38 -26.75 9.08
CA ARG A 212 -13.04 -27.64 7.97
C ARG A 212 -13.55 -27.03 6.66
N GLY A 213 -12.63 -26.56 5.82
CA GLY A 213 -12.93 -25.68 4.69
C GLY A 213 -12.72 -26.28 3.29
N LEU A 214 -12.93 -27.59 3.11
CA LEU A 214 -12.94 -28.33 1.85
C LEU A 214 -11.96 -27.85 0.76
N GLN A 215 -10.85 -28.58 0.59
CA GLN A 215 -10.15 -28.58 -0.70
C GLN A 215 -11.12 -29.16 -1.74
N VAL A 216 -11.41 -28.41 -2.80
CA VAL A 216 -11.97 -28.97 -4.02
C VAL A 216 -10.78 -29.35 -4.89
N PRO A 217 -10.31 -30.62 -4.90
CA PRO A 217 -9.36 -31.04 -5.91
C PRO A 217 -10.05 -30.87 -7.27
N CYS A 218 -9.38 -30.22 -8.22
CA CYS A 218 -9.81 -30.20 -9.61
C CYS A 218 -9.69 -31.61 -10.19
N ARG A 219 -10.70 -32.45 -9.94
CA ARG A 219 -10.75 -33.85 -10.37
C ARG A 219 -10.79 -33.87 -11.89
N ARG A 220 -9.63 -34.11 -12.49
CA ARG A 220 -9.38 -34.15 -13.93
C ARG A 220 -10.08 -35.37 -14.52
N SER A 221 -11.37 -35.23 -14.83
CA SER A 221 -12.15 -36.31 -15.46
C SER A 221 -11.50 -36.74 -16.78
N PRO A 222 -11.43 -38.04 -17.08
CA PRO A 222 -10.70 -38.55 -18.22
C PRO A 222 -11.50 -38.42 -19.52
N ALA A 223 -10.91 -37.78 -20.53
CA ALA A 223 -11.26 -38.00 -21.92
C ALA A 223 -10.26 -38.99 -22.53
N ARG A 224 -10.66 -40.26 -22.67
CA ARG A 224 -9.84 -41.33 -23.25
C ARG A 224 -10.36 -41.68 -24.64
N SER A 225 -9.67 -41.25 -25.70
CA SER A 225 -9.71 -41.91 -27.01
C SER A 225 -8.55 -41.44 -27.90
N GLY A 226 -7.79 -42.39 -28.45
CA GLY A 226 -6.81 -42.19 -29.54
C GLY A 226 -5.52 -41.42 -29.23
N GLY A 227 -4.41 -41.83 -29.87
CA GLY A 227 -3.16 -41.06 -29.96
C GLY A 227 -2.01 -41.58 -29.09
N ASP A 228 -0.87 -41.88 -29.74
CA ASP A 228 0.28 -42.54 -29.14
C ASP A 228 0.97 -41.78 -27.98
N GLY A 229 1.50 -42.56 -27.04
CA GLY A 229 2.18 -42.04 -25.87
C GLY A 229 3.52 -41.37 -26.18
N ARG A 230 3.59 -40.04 -26.02
CA ARG A 230 4.86 -39.32 -25.80
C ARG A 230 4.64 -38.03 -25.01
N CYS A 231 4.86 -38.07 -23.70
CA CYS A 231 4.85 -36.88 -22.85
C CYS A 231 6.01 -35.93 -23.22
N PRO A 232 5.76 -34.66 -23.58
CA PRO A 232 6.82 -33.67 -23.72
C PRO A 232 7.45 -33.40 -22.35
N ARG A 233 8.74 -33.69 -22.18
CA ARG A 233 9.48 -33.32 -20.96
C ARG A 233 9.42 -31.80 -20.77
N ALA A 234 9.13 -31.36 -19.55
CA ALA A 234 9.19 -29.94 -19.19
C ALA A 234 10.60 -29.38 -19.43
N ARG A 235 10.73 -28.47 -20.41
CA ARG A 235 11.97 -27.72 -20.66
C ARG A 235 11.97 -26.46 -19.79
N ARG A 236 13.10 -26.20 -19.12
CA ARG A 236 13.24 -25.10 -18.15
C ARG A 236 13.02 -23.73 -18.81
N VAL A 237 12.54 -22.78 -18.02
CA VAL A 237 12.56 -21.34 -18.35
C VAL A 237 14.01 -20.90 -18.58
N GLY A 238 14.30 -20.29 -19.73
CA GLY A 238 15.64 -19.83 -20.08
C GLY A 238 15.65 -18.99 -21.37
N SER A 239 16.11 -17.74 -21.26
CA SER A 239 16.51 -16.81 -22.33
C SER A 239 15.73 -16.84 -23.67
N CYS A 240 14.64 -16.08 -23.75
CA CYS A 240 14.15 -15.54 -25.02
C CYS A 240 15.14 -14.47 -25.56
N ARG A 241 16.20 -14.89 -26.24
CA ARG A 241 17.12 -13.98 -26.93
C ARG A 241 16.53 -13.60 -28.30
N SER A 242 16.34 -12.31 -28.53
CA SER A 242 15.87 -11.78 -29.83
C SER A 242 16.80 -12.21 -30.97
N ARG A 243 16.25 -12.91 -31.96
CA ARG A 243 16.74 -12.89 -33.35
C ARG A 243 15.72 -12.14 -34.18
N ARG A 244 16.13 -11.05 -34.81
CA ARG A 244 15.52 -10.60 -36.06
C ARG A 244 16.02 -11.54 -37.16
N GLY A 245 15.15 -11.88 -38.11
CA GLY A 245 15.57 -12.45 -39.38
C GLY A 245 15.38 -11.38 -40.44
N ASP A 246 16.44 -11.03 -41.15
CA ASP A 246 16.32 -10.30 -42.42
C ASP A 246 15.72 -11.22 -43.49
N VAL A 247 14.98 -10.62 -44.42
CA VAL A 247 14.49 -11.27 -45.64
C VAL A 247 14.78 -10.30 -46.78
N GLY A 248 15.74 -10.67 -47.64
CA GLY A 248 16.20 -9.87 -48.76
C GLY A 248 17.28 -10.63 -49.52
N GLY A 249 16.89 -11.15 -50.69
CA GLY A 249 17.67 -12.05 -51.54
C GLY A 249 16.73 -12.72 -52.53
#